data_AF-A0A7V9F8Y2-F1
#
_entry.id   AF-A0A7V9F8Y2-F1
#
_cell.length_a   1.000
_cell.length_b   1.000
_cell.length_c   1.000
_cell.angle_alpha   90.00
_cell.angle_beta   90.00
_cell.angle_gamma   90.00
#
_symmetry.space_group_name_H-M   'P 1'
#
loop_
_entity.id
_entity.type
_entity.pdbx_description
1 polymer ?
#
loop_
_entity_poly.entity_id
_entity_poly.type
_entity_poly.pdbx_seq_one_letter_code
_entity_poly.pdbx_strand_id
1 'polypeptide(L)'
;METSLGHHSEPLVRRQMRRAWLAMAAGLLVLAAVLTGATALGTYYYRHATQAETATVTIISGTNALLRSPGDEDWRYITETTTISEGDEVSTTLGTVLWITLFDGSTIEVSEDTVLKLARTRSSRFLQSTKHVVLRPERGTIYVAMAPHGEYRYSELSVELENASVTMTDGDGRTEVGSFLVEVQRVSANAPIPSTYRWMRAAVLRGAATLQTESGAQRLLSDQQFRVDPSGVIGPVTSAVRELIVDGSFEYGLSNWVEFHDASGDSAAPTRAGSVELVNESLNGTSVVAAELLRAADDETPARTGIRQRIGQTLRVYSSVQLTFHIKISAQTPLAGGADLDQFPLVVELNYIDILGEERQWSRRFYALEDQSHPVPIETGSRVDLDSWEYVIFDLRKLSPLPRQITSVVVYASGRSYQTSVTNISLTSGELGQSGQ
;
A
#
# COMPACT_ATOMS: atom_id res chain seq x y z
N MET A 1 -15.04 85.47 75.65
CA MET A 1 -14.67 85.74 74.24
C MET A 1 -13.59 84.74 73.88
N GLU A 2 -13.99 83.49 73.67
CA GLU A 2 -13.09 82.42 73.21
C GLU A 2 -13.87 81.60 72.19
N THR A 3 -13.40 81.69 70.95
CA THR A 3 -13.92 81.06 69.74
C THR A 3 -13.56 79.57 69.73
N SER A 4 -14.56 78.73 69.99
CA SER A 4 -14.55 77.30 69.67
C SER A 4 -14.72 77.15 68.15
N LEU A 5 -13.63 76.86 67.45
CA LEU A 5 -13.62 76.62 66.02
C LEU A 5 -12.78 75.38 65.73
N GLY A 6 -13.47 74.35 65.24
CA GLY A 6 -12.85 73.27 64.49
C GLY A 6 -12.97 71.92 65.16
N HIS A 7 -13.91 71.08 64.70
CA HIS A 7 -13.70 69.63 64.58
C HIS A 7 -14.83 68.85 63.87
N HIS A 8 -15.42 69.31 62.75
CA HIS A 8 -16.52 68.57 62.08
C HIS A 8 -16.31 68.22 60.59
N SER A 9 -15.09 68.34 60.04
CA SER A 9 -14.80 67.98 58.63
C SER A 9 -14.14 66.60 58.42
N GLU A 10 -13.75 65.87 59.47
CA GLU A 10 -13.00 64.61 59.34
C GLU A 10 -13.70 63.42 58.61
N PRO A 11 -15.02 63.16 58.73
CA PRO A 11 -15.60 61.92 58.18
C PRO A 11 -15.75 61.93 56.66
N LEU A 12 -15.92 63.10 56.03
CA LEU A 12 -16.04 63.23 54.58
C LEU A 12 -14.69 63.02 53.86
N VAL A 13 -13.61 63.55 54.44
CA VAL A 13 -12.25 63.41 53.90
C VAL A 13 -11.81 61.95 53.90
N ARG A 14 -12.06 61.19 54.97
CA ARG A 14 -11.73 59.75 55.02
C ARG A 14 -12.51 58.93 53.98
N ARG A 15 -13.77 59.28 53.71
CA ARG A 15 -14.62 58.57 52.73
C ARG A 15 -14.18 58.85 51.30
N GLN A 16 -13.78 60.09 50.99
CA GLN A 16 -13.18 60.46 49.71
C GLN A 16 -11.82 59.78 49.50
N MET A 17 -10.97 59.75 50.53
CA MET A 17 -9.68 59.07 50.49
C MET A 17 -9.83 57.57 50.22
N ARG A 18 -10.77 56.88 50.89
CA ARG A 18 -11.05 55.45 50.64
C ARG A 18 -11.51 55.19 49.19
N ARG A 19 -12.36 56.07 48.64
CA ARG A 19 -12.81 55.95 47.24
C ARG A 19 -11.67 56.18 46.25
N ALA A 20 -10.80 57.16 46.50
CA ALA A 20 -9.62 57.41 45.67
C ALA A 20 -8.64 56.21 45.68
N TRP A 21 -8.35 55.66 46.86
CA TRP A 21 -7.52 54.45 46.98
C TRP A 21 -8.15 53.23 46.30
N LEU A 22 -9.46 53.04 46.41
CA LEU A 22 -10.17 51.97 45.70
C LEU A 22 -10.09 52.14 44.18
N ALA A 23 -10.28 53.37 43.67
CA ALA A 23 -10.17 53.65 42.24
C ALA A 23 -8.75 53.42 41.71
N MET A 24 -7.72 53.85 42.45
CA MET A 24 -6.33 53.58 42.11
C MET A 24 -5.99 52.08 42.14
N ALA A 25 -6.43 51.37 43.18
CA ALA A 25 -6.22 49.92 43.30
C ALA A 25 -6.93 49.16 42.17
N ALA A 26 -8.17 49.54 41.84
CA ALA A 26 -8.90 48.95 40.71
C ALA A 26 -8.19 49.23 39.37
N GLY A 27 -7.75 50.48 39.14
CA GLY A 27 -6.99 50.83 37.95
C GLY A 27 -5.68 50.04 37.83
N LEU A 28 -4.96 49.87 38.94
CA LEU A 28 -3.74 49.06 38.99
C LEU A 28 -4.02 47.58 38.70
N LEU A 29 -5.07 47.01 39.27
CA LEU A 29 -5.47 45.62 39.00
C LEU A 29 -5.85 45.40 37.54
N VAL A 30 -6.60 46.34 36.95
CA VAL A 30 -6.95 46.29 35.52
C VAL A 30 -5.69 46.38 34.66
N LEU A 31 -4.79 47.31 34.94
CA LEU A 31 -3.52 47.43 34.22
C LEU A 31 -2.67 46.16 34.34
N ALA A 32 -2.53 45.60 35.56
CA ALA A 32 -1.79 44.38 35.81
C ALA A 32 -2.40 43.18 35.07
N ALA A 33 -3.74 43.06 35.05
CA ALA A 33 -4.45 42.03 34.30
C ALA A 33 -4.22 42.16 32.79
N VAL A 34 -4.27 43.38 32.25
CA VAL A 34 -4.00 43.65 30.81
C VAL A 34 -2.56 43.32 30.45
N LEU A 35 -1.58 43.74 31.25
CA LEU A 35 -0.16 43.44 31.00
C LEU A 35 0.14 41.94 31.08
N THR A 36 -0.44 41.24 32.06
CA THR A 36 -0.28 39.79 32.21
C THR A 36 -0.95 39.05 31.05
N GLY A 37 -2.16 39.45 30.67
CA GLY A 37 -2.88 38.89 29.53
C GLY A 37 -2.15 39.11 28.21
N ALA A 38 -1.65 40.32 27.96
CA ALA A 38 -0.87 40.63 26.76
C ALA A 38 0.44 39.83 26.70
N THR A 39 1.14 39.67 27.83
CA THR A 39 2.38 38.87 27.89
C THR A 39 2.09 37.38 27.67
N ALA A 40 1.02 36.85 28.27
CA ALA A 40 0.61 35.47 28.09
C ALA A 40 0.19 35.18 26.65
N LEU A 41 -0.64 36.04 26.05
CA LEU A 41 -1.06 35.94 24.65
C LEU A 41 0.12 36.08 23.69
N GLY A 42 1.02 37.04 23.93
CA GLY A 42 2.23 37.23 23.14
C GLY A 42 3.15 36.01 23.20
N THR A 43 3.37 35.46 24.39
CA THR A 43 4.18 34.24 24.59
C THR A 43 3.52 33.03 23.94
N TYR A 44 2.20 32.89 24.07
CA TYR A 44 1.43 31.82 23.43
C TYR A 44 1.53 31.90 21.91
N TYR A 45 1.30 33.08 21.34
CA TYR A 45 1.39 33.33 19.90
C TYR A 45 2.81 33.08 19.39
N TYR A 46 3.83 33.59 20.07
CA TYR A 46 5.23 33.37 19.70
C TYR A 46 5.61 31.88 19.68
N ARG A 47 5.01 31.07 20.56
CA ARG A 47 5.28 29.62 20.66
C ARG A 47 4.47 28.75 19.71
N HIS A 48 3.25 29.17 19.32
CA HIS A 48 2.32 28.32 18.54
C HIS A 48 1.99 28.87 17.15
N ALA A 49 2.49 30.07 16.80
CA ALA A 49 2.32 30.58 15.44
C ALA A 49 3.00 29.64 14.44
N THR A 50 2.21 29.18 13.47
CA THR A 50 2.68 28.34 12.36
C THR A 50 2.61 29.12 11.06
N GLN A 51 3.42 28.71 10.09
CA GLN A 51 3.39 29.18 8.71
C GLN A 51 3.19 27.99 7.78
N ALA A 52 2.42 28.19 6.71
CA ALA A 52 2.26 27.20 5.66
C ALA A 52 3.51 27.17 4.77
N GLU A 53 3.91 25.98 4.38
CA GLU A 53 5.10 25.71 3.59
C GLU A 53 4.70 25.01 2.28
N THR A 54 5.49 25.23 1.25
CA THR A 54 5.26 24.64 -0.08
C THR A 54 6.04 23.34 -0.27
N ALA A 55 5.61 22.52 -1.22
CA ALA A 55 6.33 21.35 -1.69
C ALA A 55 6.52 21.42 -3.21
N THR A 56 7.45 20.65 -3.75
CA THR A 56 7.68 20.55 -5.20
C THR A 56 7.30 19.18 -5.70
N VAL A 57 6.54 19.12 -6.79
CA VAL A 57 6.12 17.89 -7.46
C VAL A 57 6.90 17.76 -8.76
N THR A 58 7.46 16.58 -8.98
CA THR A 58 8.14 16.18 -10.23
C THR A 58 7.57 14.88 -10.75
N ILE A 59 7.41 14.76 -12.06
CA ILE A 59 6.97 13.52 -12.70
C ILE A 59 8.18 12.63 -12.92
N ILE A 60 8.18 11.42 -12.34
CA ILE A 60 9.25 10.44 -12.54
C ILE A 60 8.93 9.53 -13.73
N SER A 61 7.66 9.17 -13.92
CA SER A 61 7.19 8.30 -14.99
C SER A 61 5.82 8.74 -15.48
N GLY A 62 5.53 8.52 -16.76
CA GLY A 62 4.26 8.88 -17.39
C GLY A 62 4.11 10.37 -17.72
N THR A 63 2.92 10.75 -18.18
CA THR A 63 2.63 12.13 -18.64
C THR A 63 1.30 12.67 -18.13
N ASN A 64 0.50 11.85 -17.45
CA ASN A 64 -0.90 12.13 -17.14
C ASN A 64 -1.08 12.35 -15.65
N ALA A 65 -0.35 13.34 -15.13
CA ALA A 65 -0.48 13.81 -13.77
C ALA A 65 -1.34 15.08 -13.73
N LEU A 66 -2.21 15.15 -12.73
CA LEU A 66 -3.15 16.24 -12.55
C LEU A 66 -2.97 16.88 -11.18
N LEU A 67 -3.20 18.18 -11.11
CA LEU A 67 -3.20 19.00 -9.90
C LEU A 67 -4.55 19.72 -9.79
N ARG A 68 -5.07 19.85 -8.58
CA ARG A 68 -6.26 20.64 -8.26
C ARG A 68 -5.99 21.44 -7.00
N SER A 69 -6.11 22.77 -7.09
CA SER A 69 -5.89 23.64 -5.94
C SER A 69 -7.21 23.92 -5.18
N PRO A 70 -7.15 24.32 -3.89
CA PRO A 70 -8.34 24.65 -3.12
C PRO A 70 -9.18 25.72 -3.80
N GLY A 71 -10.42 25.37 -4.14
CA GLY A 71 -11.37 26.28 -4.80
C GLY A 71 -11.40 26.17 -6.33
N ASP A 72 -10.48 25.42 -6.94
CA ASP A 72 -10.57 25.06 -8.35
C ASP A 72 -11.61 23.95 -8.53
N GLU A 73 -12.52 24.12 -9.49
CA GLU A 73 -13.47 23.08 -9.88
C GLU A 73 -12.81 21.98 -10.73
N ASP A 74 -11.85 22.38 -11.58
CA ASP A 74 -11.23 21.53 -12.59
C ASP A 74 -9.80 21.10 -12.25
N TRP A 75 -9.43 19.93 -12.77
CA TRP A 75 -8.05 19.43 -12.72
C TRP A 75 -7.20 20.07 -13.82
N ARG A 76 -5.98 20.47 -13.48
CA ARG A 76 -4.96 20.96 -14.43
C ARG A 76 -3.83 19.96 -14.60
N TYR A 77 -3.29 19.84 -15.80
CA TYR A 77 -2.12 18.98 -16.05
C TYR A 77 -0.86 19.53 -15.38
N ILE A 78 -0.08 18.62 -14.80
CA ILE A 78 1.31 18.87 -14.42
C ILE A 78 2.15 18.48 -15.63
N THR A 79 2.88 19.43 -16.21
CA THR A 79 3.76 19.16 -17.37
C THR A 79 5.24 19.22 -17.01
N GLU A 80 5.57 19.93 -15.93
CA GLU A 80 6.92 20.15 -15.43
C GLU A 80 6.92 20.17 -13.90
N THR A 81 8.10 20.40 -13.31
CA THR A 81 8.23 20.64 -11.87
C THR A 81 7.31 21.78 -11.43
N THR A 82 6.36 21.47 -10.55
CA THR A 82 5.34 22.42 -10.09
C THR A 82 5.37 22.52 -8.56
N THR A 83 5.21 23.73 -8.03
CA THR A 83 5.06 23.96 -6.59
C THR A 83 3.61 23.74 -6.16
N ILE A 84 3.41 22.99 -5.09
CA ILE A 84 2.12 22.74 -4.46
C ILE A 84 2.11 23.25 -3.02
N SER A 85 0.93 23.56 -2.50
CA SER A 85 0.71 24.13 -1.17
C SER A 85 -0.29 23.31 -0.36
N GLU A 86 -0.42 23.65 0.93
CA GLU A 86 -1.45 23.11 1.80
C GLU A 86 -2.85 23.22 1.15
N GLY A 87 -3.55 22.09 1.08
CA GLY A 87 -4.87 21.93 0.50
C GLY A 87 -4.89 21.42 -0.95
N ASP A 88 -3.77 21.49 -1.67
CA ASP A 88 -3.68 20.98 -3.04
C ASP A 88 -3.85 19.46 -3.11
N GLU A 89 -4.38 19.00 -4.22
CA GLU A 89 -4.60 17.59 -4.53
C GLU A 89 -3.89 17.20 -5.82
N VAL A 90 -3.19 16.08 -5.80
CA VAL A 90 -2.55 15.50 -6.97
C VAL A 90 -3.20 14.18 -7.33
N SER A 91 -3.30 13.89 -8.62
CA SER A 91 -3.88 12.66 -9.15
C SER A 91 -2.99 12.09 -10.24
N THR A 92 -2.75 10.79 -10.16
CA THR A 92 -2.01 10.02 -11.17
C THR A 92 -2.94 9.04 -11.88
N THR A 93 -2.57 8.69 -13.10
CA THR A 93 -3.23 7.63 -13.88
C THR A 93 -2.30 6.42 -14.02
N LEU A 94 -2.79 5.35 -14.66
CA LEU A 94 -1.99 4.15 -14.92
C LEU A 94 -0.67 4.52 -15.64
N GLY A 95 0.45 3.99 -15.16
CA GLY A 95 1.79 4.28 -15.69
C GLY A 95 2.38 5.65 -15.31
N THR A 96 1.65 6.49 -14.55
CA THR A 96 2.15 7.79 -14.09
C THR A 96 2.55 7.75 -12.62
N VAL A 97 3.76 8.22 -12.29
CA VAL A 97 4.31 8.26 -10.93
C VAL A 97 4.86 9.65 -10.63
N LEU A 98 4.52 10.18 -9.46
CA LEU A 98 4.99 11.49 -9.00
C LEU A 98 5.94 11.36 -7.82
N TRP A 99 6.86 12.31 -7.73
CA TRP A 99 7.73 12.51 -6.60
C TRP A 99 7.52 13.90 -6.03
N ILE A 100 7.19 13.95 -4.75
CA ILE A 100 6.95 15.19 -4.02
C ILE A 100 8.09 15.35 -3.03
N THR A 101 8.77 16.48 -3.09
CA THR A 101 9.76 16.90 -2.09
C THR A 101 9.16 17.99 -1.23
N LEU A 102 9.06 17.73 0.06
CA LEU A 102 8.50 18.63 1.06
C LEU A 102 9.57 19.64 1.51
N PHE A 103 9.12 20.74 2.13
CA PHE A 103 9.98 21.83 2.62
C PHE A 103 11.05 21.39 3.63
N ASP A 104 10.83 20.27 4.32
CA ASP A 104 11.72 19.72 5.34
C ASP A 104 12.69 18.66 4.81
N GLY A 105 12.65 18.37 3.51
CA GLY A 105 13.42 17.31 2.87
C GLY A 105 12.75 15.94 2.89
N SER A 106 11.58 15.80 3.55
CA SER A 106 10.78 14.57 3.46
C SER A 106 10.32 14.36 2.01
N THR A 107 10.20 13.11 1.60
CA THR A 107 9.83 12.75 0.23
C THR A 107 8.61 11.84 0.20
N ILE A 108 7.78 12.03 -0.83
CA ILE A 108 6.59 11.22 -1.04
C ILE A 108 6.60 10.78 -2.50
N GLU A 109 6.60 9.47 -2.73
CA GLU A 109 6.23 8.94 -4.04
C GLU A 109 4.74 8.64 -4.08
N VAL A 110 4.08 9.16 -5.09
CA VAL A 110 2.67 8.90 -5.40
C VAL A 110 2.64 7.93 -6.58
N SER A 111 2.18 6.71 -6.32
CA SER A 111 2.15 5.64 -7.32
C SER A 111 1.10 5.90 -8.40
N GLU A 112 1.00 5.02 -9.37
CA GLU A 112 -0.07 5.04 -10.36
C GLU A 112 -1.48 4.90 -9.74
N ASP A 113 -2.50 5.39 -10.46
CA ASP A 113 -3.91 5.45 -10.02
C ASP A 113 -4.11 5.91 -8.55
N THR A 114 -3.38 6.93 -8.16
CA THR A 114 -3.37 7.45 -6.79
C THR A 114 -3.88 8.89 -6.78
N VAL A 115 -4.71 9.21 -5.79
CA VAL A 115 -5.16 10.57 -5.51
C VAL A 115 -4.72 10.92 -4.10
N LEU A 116 -3.93 11.98 -3.97
CA LEU A 116 -3.34 12.42 -2.71
C LEU A 116 -3.65 13.89 -2.47
N LYS A 117 -4.19 14.20 -1.30
CA LYS A 117 -4.31 15.57 -0.80
C LYS A 117 -3.19 15.89 0.17
N LEU A 118 -2.56 17.05 -0.04
CA LEU A 118 -1.60 17.63 0.89
C LEU A 118 -2.36 18.44 1.95
N ALA A 119 -2.95 17.76 2.93
CA ALA A 119 -3.91 18.37 3.86
C ALA A 119 -3.30 19.41 4.79
N ARG A 120 -2.02 19.25 5.16
CA ARG A 120 -1.27 20.22 5.97
C ARG A 120 0.21 20.15 5.68
N THR A 121 0.84 21.30 5.51
CA THR A 121 2.31 21.45 5.45
C THR A 121 2.70 22.69 6.19
N ARG A 122 3.03 22.55 7.48
CA ARG A 122 3.30 23.70 8.34
C ARG A 122 4.59 23.55 9.14
N SER A 123 5.25 24.68 9.34
CA SER A 123 6.37 24.82 10.27
C SER A 123 6.05 25.90 11.32
N SER A 124 6.74 25.86 12.46
CA SER A 124 6.66 26.92 13.46
C SER A 124 7.34 28.20 12.97
N ARG A 125 6.64 29.35 13.11
CA ARG A 125 7.02 30.62 12.46
C ARG A 125 8.20 31.33 13.12
N PHE A 126 8.27 31.34 14.45
CA PHE A 126 9.26 32.14 15.20
C PHE A 126 10.29 31.31 15.95
N LEU A 127 9.91 30.07 16.28
CA LEU A 127 10.78 29.11 16.95
C LEU A 127 10.96 27.92 16.01
N GLN A 128 12.12 27.27 16.03
CA GLN A 128 12.31 25.98 15.36
C GLN A 128 11.81 24.87 16.27
N SER A 129 10.51 24.90 16.59
CA SER A 129 9.91 23.95 17.53
C SER A 129 9.34 22.72 16.83
N THR A 130 8.57 22.91 15.76
CA THR A 130 7.72 21.86 15.21
C THR A 130 7.61 21.93 13.69
N LYS A 131 7.74 20.79 13.02
CA LYS A 131 7.28 20.54 11.65
C LYS A 131 6.08 19.61 11.69
N HIS A 132 5.06 19.89 10.90
CA HIS A 132 3.87 19.04 10.82
C HIS A 132 3.39 18.92 9.38
N VAL A 133 3.37 17.67 8.90
CA VAL A 133 2.89 17.30 7.57
C VAL A 133 1.75 16.30 7.73
N VAL A 134 0.62 16.58 7.08
CA VAL A 134 -0.55 15.69 7.05
C VAL A 134 -0.90 15.39 5.60
N LEU A 135 -0.93 14.11 5.29
CA LEU A 135 -1.28 13.57 3.98
C LEU A 135 -2.63 12.86 4.05
N ARG A 136 -3.47 13.05 3.03
CA ARG A 136 -4.77 12.36 2.95
C ARG A 136 -4.91 11.68 1.58
N PRO A 137 -4.47 10.42 1.44
CA PRO A 137 -4.69 9.64 0.24
C PRO A 137 -6.17 9.28 0.13
N GLU A 138 -6.78 9.58 -1.02
CA GLU A 138 -8.14 9.13 -1.29
C GLU A 138 -8.13 7.69 -1.84
N ARG A 139 -7.19 7.38 -2.74
CA ARG A 139 -7.02 6.04 -3.28
C ARG A 139 -5.59 5.84 -3.75
N GLY A 140 -5.23 4.59 -4.01
CA GLY A 140 -3.94 4.22 -4.57
C GLY A 140 -2.89 4.03 -3.49
N THR A 141 -1.63 4.23 -3.82
CA THR A 141 -0.50 3.91 -2.94
C THR A 141 0.49 5.06 -2.87
N ILE A 142 0.87 5.43 -1.65
CA ILE A 142 1.92 6.41 -1.40
C ILE A 142 3.06 5.76 -0.62
N TYR A 143 4.29 6.09 -1.00
CA TYR A 143 5.49 5.78 -0.24
C TYR A 143 6.01 7.07 0.37
N VAL A 144 6.21 7.07 1.69
CA VAL A 144 6.62 8.24 2.43
C VAL A 144 7.96 7.96 3.09
N ALA A 145 8.93 8.86 2.89
CA ALA A 145 10.17 8.87 3.63
C ALA A 145 10.29 10.19 4.40
N MET A 146 10.32 10.08 5.72
CA MET A 146 10.39 11.21 6.63
C MET A 146 11.84 11.64 6.80
N ALA A 147 12.12 12.93 6.61
CA ALA A 147 13.40 13.52 6.96
C ALA A 147 13.51 13.70 8.49
N PRO A 148 14.73 13.60 9.06
CA PRO A 148 14.96 13.92 10.46
C PRO A 148 14.49 15.35 10.82
N HIS A 149 14.19 15.58 12.10
CA HIS A 149 13.73 16.87 12.61
C HIS A 149 14.70 18.03 12.29
N GLY A 150 16.01 17.74 12.21
CA GLY A 150 17.04 18.68 11.83
C GLY A 150 17.17 19.79 12.86
N GLU A 151 17.01 21.05 12.46
CA GLU A 151 17.06 22.20 13.38
C GLU A 151 15.81 22.33 14.27
N TYR A 152 14.74 21.59 13.99
CA TYR A 152 13.48 21.68 14.73
C TYR A 152 13.46 20.68 15.88
N ARG A 153 12.88 21.01 17.03
CA ARG A 153 12.82 20.08 18.18
C ARG A 153 11.94 18.85 17.96
N TYR A 154 10.97 18.95 17.06
CA TYR A 154 9.99 17.91 16.79
C TYR A 154 9.51 17.97 15.34
N SER A 155 9.33 16.80 14.74
CA SER A 155 8.77 16.61 13.41
C SER A 155 7.72 15.51 13.45
N GLU A 156 6.59 15.74 12.80
CA GLU A 156 5.49 14.79 12.71
C GLU A 156 4.99 14.72 11.27
N LEU A 157 4.96 13.50 10.75
CA LEU A 157 4.36 13.19 9.47
C LEU A 157 3.26 12.16 9.69
N SER A 158 2.03 12.55 9.39
CA SER A 158 0.86 11.68 9.47
C SER A 158 0.21 11.46 8.10
N VAL A 159 -0.28 10.24 7.90
CA VAL A 159 -1.21 9.89 6.81
C VAL A 159 -2.56 9.62 7.45
N GLU A 160 -3.55 10.43 7.14
CA GLU A 160 -4.89 10.37 7.71
C GLU A 160 -5.91 9.84 6.70
N LEU A 161 -6.74 8.92 7.16
CA LEU A 161 -8.00 8.50 6.55
C LEU A 161 -9.15 8.76 7.53
N GLU A 162 -10.38 8.50 7.09
CA GLU A 162 -11.58 8.77 7.88
C GLU A 162 -11.60 8.05 9.23
N ASN A 163 -11.15 6.79 9.28
CA ASN A 163 -11.22 5.93 10.47
C ASN A 163 -9.85 5.50 11.04
N ALA A 164 -8.75 6.03 10.48
CA ALA A 164 -7.41 5.58 10.82
C ALA A 164 -6.34 6.60 10.44
N SER A 165 -5.25 6.64 11.20
CA SER A 165 -4.08 7.47 10.90
C SER A 165 -2.79 6.71 11.17
N VAL A 166 -1.79 6.93 10.33
CA VAL A 166 -0.43 6.40 10.49
C VAL A 166 0.51 7.56 10.71
N THR A 167 1.15 7.62 11.88
CA THR A 167 1.99 8.74 12.27
C THR A 167 3.41 8.28 12.55
N MET A 168 4.39 9.01 11.99
CA MET A 168 5.80 8.87 12.29
C MET A 168 6.29 10.14 12.96
N THR A 169 7.03 10.00 14.07
CA THR A 169 7.50 11.14 14.86
C THR A 169 9.00 11.12 15.07
N ASP A 170 9.58 12.31 15.12
CA ASP A 170 10.99 12.49 15.43
C ASP A 170 11.20 13.72 16.31
N GLY A 171 12.06 13.62 17.34
CA GLY A 171 12.38 14.71 18.25
C GLY A 171 13.24 14.26 19.42
N ASP A 172 13.47 15.16 20.36
CA ASP A 172 14.31 14.92 21.53
C ASP A 172 13.80 13.72 22.35
N GLY A 173 14.48 12.57 22.25
CA GLY A 173 14.14 11.33 22.96
C GLY A 173 13.12 10.42 22.27
N ARG A 174 12.70 10.73 21.03
CA ARG A 174 11.88 9.85 20.18
C ARG A 174 12.40 9.91 18.75
N THR A 175 12.96 8.82 18.25
CA THR A 175 13.46 8.76 16.87
C THR A 175 12.79 7.60 16.16
N GLU A 176 11.76 7.91 15.40
CA GLU A 176 11.03 6.94 14.58
C GLU A 176 11.26 7.15 13.08
N VAL A 177 12.18 8.06 12.75
CA VAL A 177 12.57 8.43 11.38
C VAL A 177 12.79 7.19 10.53
N GLY A 178 12.19 7.22 9.35
CA GLY A 178 12.32 6.16 8.40
C GLY A 178 11.35 6.34 7.24
N SER A 179 10.75 5.25 6.82
CA SER A 179 9.88 5.24 5.65
C SER A 179 8.76 4.24 5.83
N PHE A 180 7.59 4.57 5.33
CA PHE A 180 6.42 3.71 5.36
C PHE A 180 5.60 3.87 4.08
N LEU A 181 4.76 2.88 3.80
CA LEU A 181 3.83 2.87 2.70
C LEU A 181 2.40 2.86 3.25
N VAL A 182 1.52 3.59 2.57
CA VAL A 182 0.07 3.52 2.78
C VAL A 182 -0.60 3.24 1.44
N GLU A 183 -1.38 2.17 1.40
CA GLU A 183 -2.23 1.78 0.29
C GLU A 183 -3.70 1.89 0.70
N VAL A 184 -4.50 2.53 -0.14
CA VAL A 184 -5.92 2.77 0.06
C VAL A 184 -6.67 2.23 -1.14
N GLN A 185 -7.40 1.14 -0.94
CA GLN A 185 -8.24 0.58 -1.99
C GLN A 185 -9.72 0.85 -1.72
N ARG A 186 -10.45 1.16 -2.79
CA ARG A 186 -11.91 1.20 -2.77
C ARG A 186 -12.43 -0.22 -2.87
N VAL A 187 -13.31 -0.61 -1.96
CA VAL A 187 -14.07 -1.86 -2.10
C VAL A 187 -14.98 -1.71 -3.32
N SER A 188 -14.85 -2.64 -4.27
CA SER A 188 -15.58 -2.63 -5.55
C SER A 188 -17.09 -2.51 -5.35
N ALA A 189 -17.78 -1.84 -6.28
CA ALA A 189 -19.23 -1.66 -6.28
C ALA A 189 -20.04 -2.98 -6.36
N ASN A 190 -19.38 -4.10 -6.69
CA ASN A 190 -19.98 -5.44 -6.68
C ASN A 190 -19.88 -6.15 -5.31
N ALA A 191 -19.24 -5.55 -4.31
CA ALA A 191 -19.32 -6.07 -2.95
C ALA A 191 -20.71 -5.75 -2.36
N PRO A 192 -21.28 -6.61 -1.50
CA PRO A 192 -22.55 -6.35 -0.80
C PRO A 192 -22.49 -5.18 0.19
N ILE A 193 -21.39 -4.43 0.21
CA ILE A 193 -21.09 -3.32 1.11
C ILE A 193 -21.00 -2.03 0.26
N PRO A 194 -21.66 -0.92 0.63
CA PRO A 194 -21.64 0.34 -0.11
C PRO A 194 -20.26 0.77 -0.66
N SER A 195 -20.22 1.33 -1.88
CA SER A 195 -19.02 1.76 -2.61
C SER A 195 -18.16 2.85 -1.93
N THR A 196 -18.45 3.22 -0.70
CA THR A 196 -17.71 4.17 0.15
C THR A 196 -16.68 3.51 1.06
N TYR A 197 -16.76 2.19 1.27
CA TYR A 197 -15.85 1.50 2.18
C TYR A 197 -14.44 1.39 1.58
N ARG A 198 -13.45 1.86 2.37
CA ARG A 198 -12.03 1.82 2.02
C ARG A 198 -11.31 0.97 3.05
N TRP A 199 -10.53 0.00 2.58
CA TRP A 199 -9.56 -0.64 3.45
C TRP A 199 -8.20 0.04 3.25
N MET A 200 -7.41 0.03 4.33
CA MET A 200 -6.07 0.60 4.32
C MET A 200 -5.06 -0.50 4.61
N ARG A 201 -3.95 -0.52 3.86
CA ARG A 201 -2.74 -1.23 4.26
C ARG A 201 -1.67 -0.22 4.61
N ALA A 202 -1.09 -0.36 5.79
CA ALA A 202 0.04 0.43 6.24
C ALA A 202 1.22 -0.51 6.51
N ALA A 203 2.37 -0.22 5.91
CA ALA A 203 3.58 -1.02 6.07
C ALA A 203 4.77 -0.12 6.42
N VAL A 204 5.49 -0.41 7.50
CA VAL A 204 6.68 0.34 7.88
C VAL A 204 7.90 -0.35 7.27
N LEU A 205 8.59 0.37 6.39
CA LEU A 205 9.75 -0.14 5.65
C LEU A 205 11.04 0.10 6.42
N ARG A 206 11.12 1.22 7.16
CA ARG A 206 12.23 1.60 8.05
C ARG A 206 11.71 2.43 9.20
N GLY A 207 12.38 2.35 10.36
CA GLY A 207 11.99 3.12 11.56
C GLY A 207 10.80 2.49 12.27
N ALA A 208 9.90 3.33 12.76
CA ALA A 208 8.65 2.91 13.39
C ALA A 208 7.53 3.88 13.04
N ALA A 209 6.29 3.42 13.07
CA ALA A 209 5.13 4.30 12.96
C ALA A 209 4.07 3.85 13.97
N THR A 210 3.21 4.77 14.37
CA THR A 210 2.04 4.46 15.21
C THR A 210 0.79 4.55 14.35
N LEU A 211 0.09 3.43 14.22
CA LEU A 211 -1.26 3.38 13.68
C LEU A 211 -2.24 3.69 14.80
N GLN A 212 -3.19 4.59 14.53
CA GLN A 212 -4.25 4.96 15.45
C GLN A 212 -5.59 4.83 14.73
N THR A 213 -6.53 4.09 15.33
CA THR A 213 -7.93 4.02 14.94
C THR A 213 -8.82 4.34 16.14
N GLU A 214 -10.13 4.38 15.95
CA GLU A 214 -11.09 4.49 17.06
C GLU A 214 -11.02 3.28 18.00
N SER A 215 -10.67 2.09 17.48
CA SER A 215 -10.59 0.87 18.28
C SER A 215 -9.31 0.75 19.11
N GLY A 216 -8.27 1.52 18.79
CA GLY A 216 -7.01 1.49 19.53
C GLY A 216 -5.81 2.05 18.77
N ALA A 217 -4.64 1.92 19.40
CA ALA A 217 -3.35 2.32 18.85
C ALA A 217 -2.43 1.11 18.75
N GLN A 218 -1.64 1.03 17.67
CA GLN A 218 -0.67 -0.02 17.48
C GLN A 218 0.62 0.51 16.87
N ARG A 219 1.74 0.19 17.51
CA ARG A 219 3.06 0.52 17.00
C ARG A 219 3.48 -0.52 15.96
N LEU A 220 3.87 -0.04 14.78
CA LEU A 220 4.51 -0.79 13.72
C LEU A 220 6.02 -0.57 13.75
N LEU A 221 6.77 -1.65 13.65
CA LEU A 221 8.22 -1.63 13.47
C LEU A 221 8.58 -1.89 12.00
N SER A 222 9.85 -1.70 11.66
CA SER A 222 10.40 -2.08 10.36
C SER A 222 10.00 -3.51 9.95
N ASP A 223 9.64 -3.67 8.68
CA ASP A 223 9.16 -4.93 8.07
C ASP A 223 7.83 -5.45 8.65
N GLN A 224 7.04 -4.57 9.27
CA GLN A 224 5.70 -4.91 9.72
C GLN A 224 4.64 -4.16 8.92
N GLN A 225 3.50 -4.82 8.70
CA GLN A 225 2.31 -4.22 8.12
C GLN A 225 1.05 -4.62 8.89
N PHE A 226 0.02 -3.80 8.70
CA PHE A 226 -1.37 -4.11 9.06
C PHE A 226 -2.31 -3.82 7.91
N ARG A 227 -3.50 -4.40 8.03
CA ARG A 227 -4.67 -3.98 7.29
C ARG A 227 -5.70 -3.45 8.27
N VAL A 228 -6.28 -2.30 7.96
CA VAL A 228 -7.44 -1.74 8.63
C VAL A 228 -8.63 -1.99 7.72
N ASP A 229 -9.61 -2.71 8.24
CA ASP A 229 -10.83 -2.94 7.50
C ASP A 229 -11.70 -1.66 7.44
N PRO A 230 -12.75 -1.64 6.62
CA PRO A 230 -13.58 -0.44 6.51
C PRO A 230 -14.36 -0.07 7.78
N SER A 231 -14.44 -0.96 8.77
CA SER A 231 -15.03 -0.68 10.10
C SER A 231 -14.03 -0.06 11.09
N GLY A 232 -12.76 0.06 10.70
CA GLY A 232 -11.70 0.64 11.54
C GLY A 232 -11.02 -0.39 12.45
N VAL A 233 -11.35 -1.68 12.31
CA VAL A 233 -10.70 -2.75 13.08
C VAL A 233 -9.31 -3.00 12.50
N ILE A 234 -8.33 -3.04 13.39
CA ILE A 234 -6.94 -3.33 13.06
C ILE A 234 -6.77 -4.86 12.99
N GLY A 235 -6.32 -5.36 11.84
CA GLY A 235 -5.98 -6.78 11.65
C GLY A 235 -4.73 -7.22 12.42
N PRO A 236 -4.25 -8.46 12.21
CA PRO A 236 -3.01 -8.93 12.84
C PRO A 236 -1.76 -8.28 12.24
N VAL A 237 -0.68 -8.22 13.03
CA VAL A 237 0.64 -7.74 12.55
C VAL A 237 1.19 -8.82 11.65
N THR A 238 1.57 -8.46 10.43
CA THR A 238 2.23 -9.38 9.50
C THR A 238 3.51 -8.76 8.96
N SER A 239 4.35 -9.56 8.30
CA SER A 239 5.52 -9.04 7.58
C SER A 239 5.08 -8.09 6.45
N ALA A 240 5.90 -7.10 6.11
CA ALA A 240 5.62 -6.09 5.07
C ALA A 240 5.73 -6.67 3.65
N VAL A 241 4.83 -7.62 3.37
CA VAL A 241 4.76 -8.38 2.13
C VAL A 241 3.45 -8.09 1.43
N ARG A 242 3.53 -7.77 0.15
CA ARG A 242 2.39 -7.55 -0.73
C ARG A 242 2.01 -8.84 -1.43
N GLU A 243 0.77 -9.26 -1.28
CA GLU A 243 0.17 -10.31 -2.12
C GLU A 243 -0.30 -9.68 -3.43
N LEU A 244 0.06 -10.29 -4.56
CA LEU A 244 -0.27 -9.83 -5.90
C LEU A 244 -1.36 -10.69 -6.56
N ILE A 245 -1.57 -11.91 -6.08
CA ILE A 245 -2.65 -12.79 -6.52
C ILE A 245 -3.90 -12.55 -5.66
N VAL A 246 -5.05 -12.42 -6.31
CA VAL A 246 -6.35 -12.34 -5.66
C VAL A 246 -6.98 -13.73 -5.65
N ASP A 247 -7.38 -14.20 -4.47
CA ASP A 247 -8.09 -15.48 -4.29
C ASP A 247 -7.38 -16.68 -4.94
N GLY A 248 -6.10 -16.87 -4.60
CA GLY A 248 -5.33 -18.03 -5.07
C GLY A 248 -5.61 -19.32 -4.29
N SER A 249 -6.38 -19.25 -3.19
CA SER A 249 -6.94 -20.41 -2.48
C SER A 249 -8.26 -20.90 -3.09
N PHE A 250 -8.86 -20.13 -4.00
CA PHE A 250 -10.13 -20.41 -4.65
C PHE A 250 -11.34 -20.54 -3.71
N GLU A 251 -11.25 -19.98 -2.50
CA GLU A 251 -12.35 -20.00 -1.53
C GLU A 251 -13.55 -19.17 -2.01
N TYR A 252 -13.33 -18.18 -2.87
CA TYR A 252 -14.36 -17.36 -3.50
C TYR A 252 -14.58 -17.74 -4.99
N GLY A 253 -14.12 -18.93 -5.38
CA GLY A 253 -14.29 -19.51 -6.71
C GLY A 253 -13.29 -18.99 -7.75
N LEU A 254 -13.68 -19.00 -9.03
CA LEU A 254 -12.84 -18.57 -10.15
C LEU A 254 -13.16 -17.14 -10.64
N SER A 255 -13.91 -16.35 -9.87
CA SER A 255 -14.37 -15.03 -10.31
C SER A 255 -13.25 -14.03 -10.66
N ASN A 256 -12.08 -14.18 -10.02
CA ASN A 256 -10.87 -13.38 -10.29
C ASN A 256 -9.90 -14.05 -11.28
N TRP A 257 -10.31 -15.16 -11.89
CA TRP A 257 -9.52 -15.97 -12.81
C TRP A 257 -10.24 -16.07 -14.15
N VAL A 258 -9.48 -16.07 -15.23
CA VAL A 258 -9.99 -16.26 -16.59
C VAL A 258 -9.63 -17.67 -17.03
N GLU A 259 -10.65 -18.51 -17.18
CA GLU A 259 -10.52 -19.83 -17.79
C GLU A 259 -10.24 -19.69 -19.29
N PHE A 260 -9.40 -20.57 -19.82
CA PHE A 260 -9.12 -20.62 -21.25
C PHE A 260 -8.88 -22.06 -21.73
N HIS A 261 -9.18 -22.26 -23.02
CA HIS A 261 -9.04 -23.54 -23.70
C HIS A 261 -8.48 -23.30 -25.11
N ASP A 262 -7.31 -23.88 -25.39
CA ASP A 262 -6.67 -23.80 -26.70
C ASP A 262 -6.50 -25.21 -27.27
N ALA A 263 -7.24 -25.54 -28.33
CA ALA A 263 -6.99 -26.76 -29.09
C ALA A 263 -5.85 -26.49 -30.08
N SER A 264 -4.68 -27.09 -29.84
CA SER A 264 -3.57 -27.02 -30.79
C SER A 264 -3.82 -28.00 -31.93
N GLY A 265 -4.35 -27.53 -33.06
CA GLY A 265 -4.44 -28.30 -34.29
C GLY A 265 -5.14 -27.56 -35.43
N ASP A 266 -4.53 -27.56 -36.62
CA ASP A 266 -5.10 -27.08 -37.91
C ASP A 266 -6.32 -27.91 -38.40
N SER A 267 -6.85 -28.80 -37.56
CA SER A 267 -7.94 -29.69 -37.93
C SER A 267 -9.28 -28.98 -37.83
N ALA A 268 -10.05 -29.03 -38.93
CA ALA A 268 -11.42 -28.52 -39.02
C ALA A 268 -12.45 -29.27 -38.14
N ALA A 269 -12.02 -30.22 -37.32
CA ALA A 269 -12.87 -30.97 -36.40
C ALA A 269 -12.84 -30.30 -35.00
N PRO A 270 -13.99 -30.20 -34.30
CA PRO A 270 -14.02 -29.65 -32.95
C PRO A 270 -13.26 -30.58 -31.99
N THR A 271 -12.03 -30.22 -31.62
CA THR A 271 -11.28 -30.83 -30.53
C THR A 271 -12.06 -30.66 -29.23
N ARG A 272 -12.17 -31.72 -28.42
CA ARG A 272 -12.85 -31.63 -27.13
C ARG A 272 -11.96 -30.88 -26.15
N ALA A 273 -12.38 -29.67 -25.77
CA ALA A 273 -11.71 -28.90 -24.75
C ALA A 273 -11.72 -29.65 -23.40
N GLY A 274 -10.64 -29.56 -22.62
CA GLY A 274 -10.67 -29.96 -21.21
C GLY A 274 -11.52 -28.98 -20.38
N SER A 275 -11.81 -29.31 -19.13
CA SER A 275 -12.54 -28.44 -18.19
C SER A 275 -11.64 -27.89 -17.08
N VAL A 276 -12.06 -26.79 -16.47
CA VAL A 276 -11.58 -26.32 -15.18
C VAL A 276 -12.71 -26.50 -14.19
N GLU A 277 -12.47 -27.23 -13.11
CA GLU A 277 -13.47 -27.50 -12.07
C GLU A 277 -12.90 -27.19 -10.69
N LEU A 278 -13.75 -26.71 -9.78
CA LEU A 278 -13.37 -26.54 -8.38
C LEU A 278 -13.70 -27.82 -7.62
N VAL A 279 -12.67 -28.44 -7.05
CA VAL A 279 -12.79 -29.69 -6.29
C VAL A 279 -12.38 -29.45 -4.83
N ASN A 280 -13.06 -30.14 -3.91
CA ASN A 280 -12.65 -30.17 -2.51
C ASN A 280 -11.64 -31.28 -2.30
N GLU A 281 -10.46 -30.92 -1.83
CA GLU A 281 -9.32 -31.80 -1.64
C GLU A 281 -8.82 -31.73 -0.19
N SER A 282 -7.97 -32.67 0.20
CA SER A 282 -7.33 -32.67 1.52
C SER A 282 -5.84 -32.45 1.37
N LEU A 283 -5.33 -31.37 1.96
CA LEU A 283 -3.91 -31.05 2.06
C LEU A 283 -3.48 -31.21 3.52
N ASN A 284 -2.67 -32.23 3.82
CA ASN A 284 -2.22 -32.55 5.19
C ASN A 284 -3.38 -32.66 6.21
N GLY A 285 -4.52 -33.24 5.80
CA GLY A 285 -5.69 -33.40 6.66
C GLY A 285 -6.58 -32.15 6.79
N THR A 286 -6.21 -31.04 6.13
CA THR A 286 -7.03 -29.82 6.06
C THR A 286 -7.77 -29.78 4.74
N SER A 287 -9.08 -29.49 4.78
CA SER A 287 -9.89 -29.32 3.56
C SER A 287 -9.46 -28.05 2.83
N VAL A 288 -9.18 -28.16 1.54
CA VAL A 288 -8.81 -27.06 0.64
C VAL A 288 -9.65 -27.10 -0.63
N VAL A 289 -9.88 -25.95 -1.25
CA VAL A 289 -10.46 -25.87 -2.59
C VAL A 289 -9.32 -25.84 -3.61
N ALA A 290 -9.38 -26.67 -4.64
CA ALA A 290 -8.39 -26.71 -5.70
C ALA A 290 -9.06 -26.50 -7.07
N ALA A 291 -8.35 -25.83 -7.97
CA ALA A 291 -8.69 -25.80 -9.38
C ALA A 291 -8.14 -27.06 -10.04
N GLU A 292 -9.02 -27.95 -10.46
CA GLU A 292 -8.71 -29.15 -11.24
C GLU A 292 -8.79 -28.83 -12.74
N LEU A 293 -7.70 -29.09 -13.44
CA LEU A 293 -7.60 -29.08 -14.88
C LEU A 293 -7.77 -30.53 -15.36
N LEU A 294 -8.88 -30.78 -16.05
CA LEU A 294 -9.28 -32.12 -16.44
C LEU A 294 -9.45 -32.24 -17.95
N ARG A 295 -8.89 -33.30 -18.52
CA ARG A 295 -9.19 -33.75 -19.89
C ARG A 295 -9.14 -35.27 -19.97
N ALA A 296 -10.25 -35.86 -20.40
CA ALA A 296 -10.39 -37.30 -20.55
C ALA A 296 -9.50 -37.87 -21.67
N ALA A 297 -9.21 -39.17 -21.60
CA ALA A 297 -8.29 -39.87 -22.50
C ALA A 297 -8.88 -40.29 -23.85
N ASP A 298 -10.01 -39.71 -24.26
CA ASP A 298 -10.75 -40.07 -25.47
C ASP A 298 -10.33 -39.27 -26.72
N ASP A 299 -9.43 -38.29 -26.60
CA ASP A 299 -8.98 -37.44 -27.70
C ASP A 299 -7.51 -37.69 -28.07
N GLU A 300 -7.25 -37.82 -29.38
CA GLU A 300 -5.89 -38.00 -29.93
C GLU A 300 -5.18 -36.64 -30.13
N THR A 301 -5.93 -35.54 -30.16
CA THR A 301 -5.38 -34.20 -30.41
C THR A 301 -4.97 -33.52 -29.11
N PRO A 302 -3.75 -32.96 -29.00
CA PRO A 302 -3.35 -32.22 -27.81
C PRO A 302 -4.15 -30.91 -27.69
N ALA A 303 -4.44 -30.52 -26.45
CA ALA A 303 -5.09 -29.27 -26.12
C ALA A 303 -4.55 -28.75 -24.80
N ARG A 304 -4.80 -27.46 -24.58
CA ARG A 304 -4.46 -26.74 -23.37
C ARG A 304 -5.73 -26.30 -22.68
N THR A 305 -5.77 -26.49 -21.37
CA THR A 305 -6.82 -25.96 -20.50
C THR A 305 -6.16 -25.33 -19.29
N GLY A 306 -6.61 -24.15 -18.88
CA GLY A 306 -6.00 -23.48 -17.75
C GLY A 306 -6.78 -22.28 -17.23
N ILE A 307 -6.18 -21.65 -16.23
CA ILE A 307 -6.65 -20.43 -15.60
C ILE A 307 -5.57 -19.36 -15.68
N ARG A 308 -6.00 -18.10 -15.75
CA ARG A 308 -5.13 -16.94 -15.84
C ARG A 308 -5.62 -15.81 -14.97
N GLN A 309 -4.73 -15.22 -14.19
CA GLN A 309 -5.03 -13.97 -13.50
C GLN A 309 -4.16 -12.86 -14.07
N ARG A 310 -4.81 -11.81 -14.56
CA ARG A 310 -4.14 -10.55 -14.92
C ARG A 310 -3.86 -9.78 -13.64
N ILE A 311 -2.60 -9.41 -13.46
CA ILE A 311 -2.12 -8.71 -12.28
C ILE A 311 -1.87 -7.25 -12.66
N GLY A 312 -1.05 -7.02 -13.68
CA GLY A 312 -0.72 -5.69 -14.18
C GLY A 312 0.03 -4.81 -13.18
N GLN A 313 0.60 -5.39 -12.11
CA GLN A 313 1.16 -4.63 -11.00
C GLN A 313 2.65 -4.33 -11.23
N THR A 314 2.98 -3.04 -11.21
CA THR A 314 4.38 -2.61 -11.19
C THR A 314 5.03 -2.97 -9.86
N LEU A 315 6.19 -3.61 -9.92
CA LEU A 315 7.02 -3.93 -8.78
C LEU A 315 7.98 -2.77 -8.55
N ARG A 316 7.87 -2.10 -7.40
CA ARG A 316 8.89 -1.16 -6.94
C ARG A 316 10.06 -1.94 -6.33
N VAL A 317 11.22 -1.31 -6.16
CA VAL A 317 12.42 -1.93 -5.53
C VAL A 317 12.00 -2.90 -4.43
N TYR A 318 12.16 -4.20 -4.70
CA TYR A 318 11.61 -5.27 -3.88
C TYR A 318 12.74 -6.07 -3.23
N SER A 319 12.61 -6.42 -1.95
CA SER A 319 13.57 -7.30 -1.26
C SER A 319 13.42 -8.75 -1.67
N SER A 320 12.18 -9.17 -1.97
CA SER A 320 11.81 -10.52 -2.35
C SER A 320 10.68 -10.48 -3.38
N VAL A 321 10.66 -11.44 -4.30
CA VAL A 321 9.48 -11.74 -5.11
C VAL A 321 9.38 -13.26 -5.18
N GLN A 322 8.33 -13.84 -4.61
CA GLN A 322 8.19 -15.28 -4.48
C GLN A 322 6.85 -15.74 -5.04
N LEU A 323 6.91 -16.69 -5.97
CA LEU A 323 5.74 -17.44 -6.43
C LEU A 323 5.70 -18.77 -5.69
N THR A 324 4.59 -19.04 -5.02
CA THR A 324 4.36 -20.28 -4.28
C THR A 324 3.01 -20.87 -4.65
N PHE A 325 2.89 -22.20 -4.63
CA PHE A 325 1.65 -22.90 -4.93
C PHE A 325 1.77 -24.38 -4.52
N HIS A 326 0.63 -25.06 -4.41
CA HIS A 326 0.57 -26.51 -4.24
C HIS A 326 0.04 -27.16 -5.51
N ILE A 327 0.64 -28.29 -5.89
CA ILE A 327 0.27 -29.03 -7.11
C ILE A 327 0.04 -30.51 -6.81
N LYS A 328 -0.85 -31.14 -7.56
CA LYS A 328 -1.05 -32.59 -7.58
C LYS A 328 -1.33 -33.04 -9.00
N ILE A 329 -0.61 -34.04 -9.50
CA ILE A 329 -0.87 -34.66 -10.81
C ILE A 329 -1.44 -36.05 -10.56
N SER A 330 -2.73 -36.25 -10.86
CA SER A 330 -3.41 -37.54 -10.66
C SER A 330 -3.43 -38.39 -11.93
N ALA A 331 -3.43 -37.76 -13.11
CA ALA A 331 -3.32 -38.45 -14.38
C ALA A 331 -2.56 -37.62 -15.42
N GLN A 332 -1.83 -38.31 -16.30
CA GLN A 332 -1.01 -37.69 -17.34
C GLN A 332 -0.92 -38.60 -18.59
N THR A 333 -1.21 -38.04 -19.76
CA THR A 333 -0.85 -38.58 -21.07
C THR A 333 -0.54 -37.41 -22.03
N PRO A 334 0.62 -37.38 -22.70
CA PRO A 334 1.66 -38.41 -22.79
C PRO A 334 2.58 -38.49 -21.55
N LEU A 335 3.40 -39.55 -21.46
CA LEU A 335 4.48 -39.63 -20.49
C LEU A 335 5.46 -38.46 -20.67
N ALA A 336 6.15 -38.08 -19.59
CA ALA A 336 7.12 -37.00 -19.56
C ALA A 336 6.53 -35.66 -20.06
N GLY A 337 7.00 -35.16 -21.20
CA GLY A 337 6.49 -33.96 -21.87
C GLY A 337 5.95 -34.26 -23.27
N GLY A 338 5.69 -35.53 -23.61
CA GLY A 338 5.53 -35.97 -24.99
C GLY A 338 6.86 -36.05 -25.75
N ALA A 339 6.79 -36.46 -27.02
CA ALA A 339 7.98 -36.67 -27.85
C ALA A 339 8.79 -35.38 -28.07
N ASP A 340 8.11 -34.24 -28.17
CA ASP A 340 8.70 -32.93 -28.44
C ASP A 340 8.91 -32.07 -27.18
N LEU A 341 8.62 -32.62 -25.98
CA LEU A 341 8.69 -31.91 -24.71
C LEU A 341 7.86 -30.61 -24.70
N ASP A 342 6.63 -30.66 -25.20
CA ASP A 342 5.68 -29.55 -25.29
C ASP A 342 4.30 -29.83 -24.65
N GLN A 343 4.09 -31.05 -24.17
CA GLN A 343 2.84 -31.56 -23.57
C GLN A 343 3.08 -32.01 -22.14
N PHE A 344 2.94 -31.06 -21.21
CA PHE A 344 3.07 -31.31 -19.78
C PHE A 344 1.71 -31.23 -19.08
N PRO A 345 1.39 -32.16 -18.17
CA PRO A 345 0.13 -32.13 -17.41
C PRO A 345 0.01 -30.89 -16.52
N LEU A 346 1.11 -30.20 -16.22
CA LEU A 346 1.09 -28.92 -15.53
C LEU A 346 2.20 -27.99 -16.00
N VAL A 347 1.82 -26.76 -16.28
CA VAL A 347 2.71 -25.64 -16.57
C VAL A 347 2.25 -24.44 -15.76
N VAL A 348 3.20 -23.83 -15.07
CA VAL A 348 3.01 -22.53 -14.42
C VAL A 348 3.86 -21.51 -15.16
N GLU A 349 3.23 -20.43 -15.60
CA GLU A 349 3.84 -19.37 -16.40
C GLU A 349 3.62 -18.01 -15.75
N LEU A 350 4.64 -17.18 -15.82
CA LEU A 350 4.66 -15.80 -15.41
C LEU A 350 4.98 -14.94 -16.63
N ASN A 351 4.07 -14.03 -16.95
CA ASN A 351 4.33 -12.97 -17.92
C ASN A 351 4.69 -11.70 -17.15
N TYR A 352 5.74 -11.03 -17.59
CA TYR A 352 6.25 -9.83 -16.94
C TYR A 352 6.91 -8.89 -17.94
N ILE A 353 7.00 -7.61 -17.57
CA ILE A 353 7.82 -6.64 -18.27
C ILE A 353 9.10 -6.47 -17.46
N ASP A 354 10.25 -6.56 -18.12
CA ASP A 354 11.55 -6.45 -17.47
C ASP A 354 11.96 -4.99 -17.20
N ILE A 355 13.14 -4.81 -16.59
CA ILE A 355 13.70 -3.48 -16.30
C ILE A 355 14.02 -2.64 -17.55
N LEU A 356 14.16 -3.27 -18.73
CA LEU A 356 14.35 -2.61 -20.02
C LEU A 356 13.02 -2.27 -20.71
N GLY A 357 11.90 -2.71 -20.15
CA GLY A 357 10.57 -2.51 -20.73
C GLY A 357 10.17 -3.58 -21.75
N GLU A 358 10.93 -4.67 -21.88
CA GLU A 358 10.60 -5.76 -22.80
C GLU A 358 9.66 -6.77 -22.13
N GLU A 359 8.70 -7.29 -22.89
CA GLU A 359 7.86 -8.39 -22.46
C GLU A 359 8.69 -9.68 -22.38
N ARG A 360 8.53 -10.39 -21.27
CA ARG A 360 9.21 -11.64 -20.97
C ARG A 360 8.21 -12.66 -20.47
N GLN A 361 8.55 -13.91 -20.73
CA GLN A 361 7.81 -15.07 -20.27
C GLN A 361 8.78 -15.97 -19.51
N TRP A 362 8.38 -16.41 -18.34
CA TRP A 362 9.05 -17.46 -17.58
C TRP A 362 8.05 -18.58 -17.32
N SER A 363 8.50 -19.83 -17.44
CA SER A 363 7.62 -20.99 -17.23
C SER A 363 8.33 -22.13 -16.51
N ARG A 364 7.58 -22.89 -15.72
CA ARG A 364 7.99 -24.15 -15.10
C ARG A 364 7.00 -25.23 -15.45
N ARG A 365 7.51 -26.39 -15.83
CA ARG A 365 6.73 -27.54 -16.29
C ARG A 365 6.89 -28.67 -15.30
N PHE A 366 5.81 -29.37 -15.00
CA PHE A 366 5.80 -30.50 -14.07
C PHE A 366 5.21 -31.73 -14.73
N TYR A 367 5.72 -32.90 -14.34
CA TYR A 367 5.25 -34.20 -14.82
C TYR A 367 5.40 -35.23 -13.71
N ALA A 368 4.57 -36.28 -13.73
CA ALA A 368 4.61 -37.35 -12.72
C ALA A 368 5.11 -38.69 -13.28
N LEU A 369 4.91 -38.94 -14.58
CA LEU A 369 5.28 -40.19 -15.24
C LEU A 369 6.48 -39.97 -16.17
N GLU A 370 7.55 -40.75 -16.01
CA GLU A 370 8.75 -40.68 -16.85
C GLU A 370 8.63 -41.50 -18.14
N ASP A 371 9.31 -41.04 -19.19
CA ASP A 371 9.64 -41.84 -20.37
C ASP A 371 11.15 -42.15 -20.34
N GLN A 372 11.51 -43.42 -20.12
CA GLN A 372 12.92 -43.83 -20.08
C GLN A 372 13.62 -43.68 -21.44
N SER A 373 12.86 -43.68 -22.53
CA SER A 373 13.40 -43.49 -23.89
C SER A 373 13.62 -42.02 -24.24
N HIS A 374 12.90 -41.11 -23.58
CA HIS A 374 13.00 -39.66 -23.77
C HIS A 374 13.01 -38.94 -22.41
N PRO A 375 14.12 -38.99 -21.66
CA PRO A 375 14.20 -38.34 -20.35
C PRO A 375 14.06 -36.81 -20.48
N VAL A 376 13.33 -36.20 -19.55
CA VAL A 376 13.16 -34.75 -19.49
C VAL A 376 14.41 -34.10 -18.87
N PRO A 377 15.08 -33.16 -19.55
CA PRO A 377 16.16 -32.39 -18.94
C PRO A 377 15.68 -31.57 -17.74
N ILE A 378 16.51 -31.44 -16.71
CA ILE A 378 16.14 -30.78 -15.44
C ILE A 378 15.79 -29.29 -15.61
N GLU A 379 16.31 -28.66 -16.66
CA GLU A 379 16.00 -27.29 -17.06
C GLU A 379 14.62 -27.16 -17.72
N THR A 380 14.10 -28.25 -18.30
CA THR A 380 12.87 -28.28 -19.09
C THR A 380 11.64 -28.55 -18.22
N GLY A 381 11.74 -29.48 -17.28
CA GLY A 381 10.65 -29.87 -16.40
C GLY A 381 11.11 -30.53 -15.10
N SER A 382 10.25 -30.46 -14.09
CA SER A 382 10.46 -31.05 -12.78
C SER A 382 9.54 -32.24 -12.58
N ARG A 383 10.11 -33.38 -12.15
CA ARG A 383 9.31 -34.52 -11.73
C ARG A 383 8.67 -34.26 -10.37
N VAL A 384 7.43 -34.71 -10.23
CA VAL A 384 6.68 -34.76 -8.97
C VAL A 384 6.16 -36.17 -8.73
N ASP A 385 5.75 -36.47 -7.50
CA ASP A 385 5.11 -37.74 -7.17
C ASP A 385 3.66 -37.78 -7.68
N LEU A 386 3.30 -38.90 -8.32
CA LEU A 386 1.95 -39.13 -8.82
C LEU A 386 0.94 -39.18 -7.66
N ASP A 387 -0.18 -38.47 -7.83
CA ASP A 387 -1.29 -38.37 -6.89
C ASP A 387 -0.89 -37.90 -5.48
N SER A 388 0.20 -37.13 -5.40
CA SER A 388 0.69 -36.52 -4.16
C SER A 388 0.70 -34.99 -4.28
N TRP A 389 0.37 -34.31 -3.18
CA TRP A 389 0.48 -32.86 -3.10
C TRP A 389 1.93 -32.44 -2.86
N GLU A 390 2.45 -31.57 -3.71
CA GLU A 390 3.77 -30.96 -3.55
C GLU A 390 3.67 -29.45 -3.37
N TYR A 391 4.44 -28.93 -2.42
CA TYR A 391 4.61 -27.49 -2.22
C TYR A 391 5.79 -26.97 -3.04
N VAL A 392 5.53 -25.96 -3.87
CA VAL A 392 6.52 -25.40 -4.80
C VAL A 392 6.75 -23.93 -4.48
N ILE A 393 8.01 -23.51 -4.54
CA ILE A 393 8.45 -22.13 -4.33
C ILE A 393 9.49 -21.70 -5.36
N PHE A 394 9.33 -20.50 -5.92
CA PHE A 394 10.29 -19.87 -6.82
C PHE A 394 10.63 -18.45 -6.36
N ASP A 395 11.93 -18.19 -6.15
CA ASP A 395 12.45 -16.83 -5.97
C ASP A 395 12.67 -16.19 -7.35
N LEU A 396 11.77 -15.28 -7.72
CA LEU A 396 11.75 -14.62 -9.02
C LEU A 396 12.83 -13.53 -9.15
N ARG A 397 13.57 -13.22 -8.07
CA ARG A 397 14.77 -12.38 -8.17
C ARG A 397 15.95 -13.08 -8.84
N LYS A 398 15.85 -14.39 -9.05
CA LYS A 398 16.84 -15.17 -9.79
C LYS A 398 16.61 -15.12 -11.30
N LEU A 399 15.53 -14.48 -11.75
CA LEU A 399 15.28 -14.28 -13.17
C LEU A 399 16.27 -13.27 -13.76
N SER A 400 16.68 -13.55 -15.00
CA SER A 400 17.49 -12.64 -15.80
C SER A 400 16.83 -12.54 -17.19
N PRO A 401 16.35 -11.36 -17.59
CA PRO A 401 16.35 -10.09 -16.85
C PRO A 401 15.35 -10.05 -15.68
N LEU A 402 15.53 -9.10 -14.75
CA LEU A 402 14.67 -8.96 -13.56
C LEU A 402 13.27 -8.40 -13.92
N PRO A 403 12.19 -8.89 -13.27
CA PRO A 403 10.86 -8.32 -13.46
C PRO A 403 10.73 -6.90 -12.92
N ARG A 404 10.20 -5.98 -13.72
CA ARG A 404 9.77 -4.65 -13.28
C ARG A 404 8.27 -4.58 -13.04
N GLN A 405 7.48 -5.35 -13.79
CA GLN A 405 6.03 -5.39 -13.66
C GLN A 405 5.56 -6.82 -13.92
N ILE A 406 4.69 -7.34 -13.06
CA ILE A 406 4.05 -8.64 -13.31
C ILE A 406 2.75 -8.41 -14.05
N THR A 407 2.63 -8.95 -15.26
CA THR A 407 1.46 -8.75 -16.10
C THR A 407 0.41 -9.84 -15.83
N SER A 408 0.83 -11.10 -15.72
CA SER A 408 -0.08 -12.21 -15.39
C SER A 408 0.62 -13.44 -14.84
N VAL A 409 -0.13 -14.24 -14.09
CA VAL A 409 0.19 -15.64 -13.80
C VAL A 409 -0.79 -16.54 -14.55
N VAL A 410 -0.28 -17.59 -15.18
CA VAL A 410 -1.04 -18.59 -15.92
C VAL A 410 -0.72 -19.96 -15.35
N VAL A 411 -1.74 -20.77 -15.09
CA VAL A 411 -1.57 -22.18 -14.75
C VAL A 411 -2.40 -22.99 -15.73
N TYR A 412 -1.76 -23.92 -16.44
CA TYR A 412 -2.44 -24.71 -17.46
C TYR A 412 -1.87 -26.11 -17.56
N ALA A 413 -2.66 -27.02 -18.11
CA ALA A 413 -2.28 -28.36 -18.48
C ALA A 413 -2.27 -28.48 -20.01
N SER A 414 -1.34 -29.25 -20.56
CA SER A 414 -1.18 -29.47 -22.00
C SER A 414 -0.95 -30.95 -22.27
N GLY A 415 -1.76 -31.53 -23.16
CA GLY A 415 -1.59 -32.93 -23.54
C GLY A 415 -2.85 -33.54 -24.13
N ARG A 416 -2.81 -34.85 -24.32
CA ARG A 416 -3.95 -35.64 -24.80
C ARG A 416 -4.95 -35.89 -23.68
N SER A 417 -4.45 -36.26 -22.51
CA SER A 417 -5.26 -36.41 -21.29
C SER A 417 -4.48 -35.94 -20.08
N TYR A 418 -5.17 -35.35 -19.12
CA TYR A 418 -4.55 -34.91 -17.88
C TYR A 418 -5.62 -34.76 -16.81
N GLN A 419 -5.21 -35.00 -15.57
CA GLN A 419 -5.96 -34.60 -14.39
C GLN A 419 -4.94 -34.04 -13.41
N THR A 420 -5.04 -32.75 -13.14
CA THR A 420 -4.08 -32.04 -12.30
C THR A 420 -4.79 -30.97 -11.51
N SER A 421 -4.44 -30.85 -10.24
CA SER A 421 -5.04 -29.89 -9.33
C SER A 421 -3.98 -28.90 -8.85
N VAL A 422 -4.37 -27.64 -8.73
CA VAL A 422 -3.55 -26.56 -8.17
C VAL A 422 -4.34 -25.83 -7.08
N THR A 423 -3.67 -25.42 -6.00
CA THR A 423 -4.28 -24.60 -4.94
C THR A 423 -3.23 -23.69 -4.29
N ASN A 424 -3.70 -22.71 -3.50
CA ASN A 424 -2.89 -21.78 -2.73
C ASN A 424 -1.82 -21.07 -3.58
N ILE A 425 -2.20 -20.60 -4.77
CA ILE A 425 -1.31 -19.81 -5.63
C ILE A 425 -1.09 -18.45 -4.98
N SER A 426 0.14 -18.12 -4.65
CA SER A 426 0.49 -16.86 -4.00
C SER A 426 1.72 -16.26 -4.68
N LEU A 427 1.63 -14.98 -5.01
CA LEU A 427 2.74 -14.20 -5.56
C LEU A 427 3.00 -13.03 -4.63
N THR A 428 4.05 -13.16 -3.85
CA THR A 428 4.38 -12.17 -2.82
C THR A 428 5.56 -11.31 -3.21
N SER A 429 5.50 -10.02 -2.89
CA SER A 429 6.60 -9.07 -3.04
C SER A 429 6.94 -8.43 -1.69
N GLY A 430 8.18 -8.55 -1.24
CA GLY A 430 8.69 -7.81 -0.08
C GLY A 430 9.03 -6.38 -0.47
N GLU A 431 8.54 -5.39 0.28
CA GLU A 431 8.76 -3.98 -0.01
C GLU A 431 10.13 -3.54 0.56
N LEU A 432 11.04 -3.01 -0.27
CA LEU A 432 12.29 -2.39 0.20
C LEU A 432 12.07 -0.90 0.45
N GLY A 433 12.39 -0.42 1.66
CA GLY A 433 12.51 1.02 1.90
C GLY A 433 13.67 1.59 1.08
N GLN A 434 13.37 2.40 0.05
CA GLN A 434 14.41 3.07 -0.72
C GLN A 434 15.27 3.93 0.20
N SER A 435 16.59 3.72 0.16
CA SER A 435 17.56 4.70 0.63
C SER A 435 17.68 5.76 -0.47
N GLY A 436 17.26 6.99 -0.18
CA GLY A 436 17.84 8.14 -0.87
C GLY A 436 19.36 8.09 -0.69
N GLN A 437 20.08 8.12 -1.81
CA GLN A 437 21.47 8.57 -1.82
C GLN A 437 21.49 10.09 -1.75
#